data_AF-A0A2G2W3H4-F1
#
_entry.id   AF-A0A2G2W3H4-F1
#
_cell.length_a   1.000
_cell.length_b   1.000
_cell.length_c   1.000
_cell.angle_alpha   90.00
_cell.angle_beta   90.00
_cell.angle_gamma   90.00
#
_symmetry.space_group_name_H-M   'P 1'
#
loop_
_entity.id
_entity.type
_entity.pdbx_description
1 polymer ?
#
loop_
_entity_poly.entity_id
_entity_poly.type
_entity_poly.pdbx_seq_one_letter_code
_entity_poly.pdbx_strand_id
1 'polypeptide(L)'
;MEKLAKFRDDIKEKLEGAEREGYKPKPDVVKLIEDVQKLENEWEAMQESISVAKTLVYKCCPKCRLRSEVSAQAKNIRDQFRKLKEVGENFGSNLVVENYRVKKVEHIPGPSIEGQLTATRNLNKLLRLLEDDEVFIIGVWGAGGVGKTTLVTKLNNELLKTSVLSRKLSFGVVIWVTVPKPP
;
A
#
# COMPACT_ATOMS: atom_id res chain seq x y z
N MET A 1 -24.58 -3.90 4.15
CA MET A 1 -23.43 -3.23 3.51
C MET A 1 -22.43 -2.72 4.51
N GLU A 2 -22.83 -1.92 5.50
CA GLU A 2 -21.94 -1.34 6.52
C GLU A 2 -20.97 -2.34 7.21
N LYS A 3 -21.42 -3.57 7.50
CA LYS A 3 -20.56 -4.63 8.07
C LYS A 3 -19.47 -5.13 7.11
N LEU A 4 -19.76 -5.19 5.80
CA LEU A 4 -18.77 -5.59 4.79
C LEU A 4 -17.77 -4.47 4.52
N ALA A 5 -18.24 -3.22 4.49
CA ALA A 5 -17.38 -2.05 4.36
C ALA A 5 -16.32 -2.03 5.48
N LYS A 6 -16.77 -2.17 6.74
CA LYS A 6 -15.87 -2.30 7.89
C LYS A 6 -14.89 -3.47 7.75
N PHE A 7 -15.38 -4.64 7.37
CA PHE A 7 -14.51 -5.81 7.17
C PHE A 7 -13.45 -5.59 6.07
N ARG A 8 -13.83 -4.97 4.94
CA ARG A 8 -12.90 -4.59 3.87
C ARG A 8 -11.86 -3.61 4.37
N ASP A 9 -12.29 -2.59 5.10
CA ASP A 9 -11.42 -1.53 5.60
C ASP A 9 -10.42 -2.09 6.64
N ASP A 10 -10.89 -2.96 7.54
CA ASP A 10 -10.04 -3.71 8.48
C ASP A 10 -8.99 -4.58 7.77
N ILE A 11 -9.35 -5.21 6.64
CA ILE A 11 -8.41 -5.99 5.82
C ILE A 11 -7.40 -5.06 5.14
N LYS A 12 -7.84 -3.96 4.55
CA LYS A 12 -6.96 -2.98 3.90
C LYS A 12 -5.93 -2.42 4.88
N GLU A 13 -6.35 -2.04 6.09
CA GLU A 13 -5.44 -1.55 7.13
C GLU A 13 -4.37 -2.59 7.49
N LYS A 14 -4.77 -3.85 7.65
CA LYS A 14 -3.84 -4.96 7.91
C LYS A 14 -2.88 -5.20 6.75
N LEU A 15 -3.35 -5.11 5.51
CA LEU A 15 -2.51 -5.25 4.32
C LEU A 15 -1.51 -4.11 4.20
N GLU A 16 -1.92 -2.86 4.43
CA GLU A 16 -0.99 -1.71 4.44
C GLU A 16 0.08 -1.86 5.54
N GLY A 17 -0.27 -2.43 6.69
CA GLY A 17 0.70 -2.81 7.72
C GLY A 17 1.68 -3.89 7.23
N ALA A 18 1.17 -4.96 6.62
CA ALA A 18 1.98 -6.06 6.13
C ALA A 18 2.86 -5.67 4.93
N GLU A 19 2.38 -4.84 4.00
CA GLU A 19 3.16 -4.30 2.89
C GLU A 19 4.31 -3.42 3.40
N ARG A 20 4.09 -2.64 4.47
CA ARG A 20 5.17 -1.89 5.16
C ARG A 20 6.26 -2.79 5.72
N GLU A 21 5.92 -4.02 6.07
CA GLU A 21 6.84 -5.06 6.55
C GLU A 21 7.42 -5.93 5.42
N GLY A 22 7.07 -5.67 4.15
CA GLY A 22 7.59 -6.39 2.98
C GLY A 22 6.77 -7.60 2.54
N TYR A 23 5.57 -7.80 3.09
CA TYR A 23 4.67 -8.88 2.67
C TYR A 23 3.84 -8.46 1.46
N LYS A 24 3.49 -9.43 0.60
CA LYS A 24 2.49 -9.23 -0.45
C LYS A 24 1.16 -9.90 -0.10
N PRO A 25 0.02 -9.22 -0.37
CA PRO A 25 -1.30 -9.82 -0.25
C PRO A 25 -1.42 -11.05 -1.15
N LYS A 26 -2.21 -12.05 -0.73
CA LYS A 26 -2.57 -13.13 -1.65
C LYS A 26 -3.43 -12.59 -2.80
N PRO A 27 -3.29 -13.12 -4.03
CA PRO A 27 -4.17 -12.75 -5.14
C PRO A 27 -5.65 -12.89 -4.79
N ASP A 28 -6.00 -13.93 -4.03
CA ASP A 28 -7.40 -14.16 -3.64
C ASP A 28 -7.92 -13.11 -2.65
N VAL A 29 -7.05 -12.54 -1.81
CA VAL A 29 -7.42 -11.43 -0.89
C VAL A 29 -7.62 -10.13 -1.67
N VAL A 30 -6.76 -9.86 -2.66
CA VAL A 30 -6.94 -8.71 -3.56
C VAL A 30 -8.28 -8.82 -4.30
N LYS A 31 -8.53 -10.00 -4.89
CA LYS A 31 -9.79 -10.28 -5.59
C LYS A 31 -11.01 -10.13 -4.67
N LEU A 32 -10.91 -10.58 -3.42
CA LEU A 32 -11.98 -10.41 -2.43
C LEU A 32 -12.32 -8.93 -2.20
N ILE A 33 -11.30 -8.08 -2.07
CA ILE A 33 -11.50 -6.62 -1.88
C ILE A 33 -12.18 -6.01 -3.11
N GLU A 34 -11.74 -6.39 -4.31
CA GLU A 34 -12.36 -5.95 -5.58
C GLU A 34 -13.82 -6.38 -5.68
N ASP A 35 -14.12 -7.65 -5.35
CA ASP A 35 -15.47 -8.19 -5.38
C ASP A 35 -16.40 -7.48 -4.37
N VAL A 36 -15.90 -7.13 -3.17
CA VAL A 36 -16.64 -6.33 -2.19
C VAL A 36 -16.92 -4.93 -2.71
N GLN A 37 -15.93 -4.27 -3.31
CA GLN A 37 -16.10 -2.93 -3.90
C GLN A 37 -17.15 -2.94 -5.03
N LYS A 38 -17.11 -3.96 -5.88
CA LYS A 38 -18.08 -4.14 -6.95
C LYS A 38 -19.50 -4.30 -6.39
N LEU A 39 -19.65 -5.12 -5.35
CA LEU A 39 -20.94 -5.35 -4.70
C LEU A 39 -21.51 -4.08 -4.06
N GLU A 40 -20.65 -3.21 -3.51
CA GLU A 40 -21.05 -1.90 -2.99
C GLU A 40 -21.58 -0.99 -4.10
N ASN A 41 -20.88 -0.90 -5.22
CA ASN A 41 -21.31 -0.10 -6.37
C ASN A 41 -22.66 -0.62 -6.93
N GLU A 42 -22.84 -1.94 -7.01
CA GLU A 42 -24.11 -2.56 -7.44
C GLU A 42 -25.26 -2.26 -6.46
N TRP A 43 -24.97 -2.22 -5.16
CA TRP A 43 -25.94 -1.84 -4.12
C TRP A 43 -26.35 -0.38 -4.22
N GLU A 44 -25.39 0.53 -4.43
CA GLU A 44 -25.66 1.97 -4.61
C GLU A 44 -26.53 2.22 -5.85
N ALA A 45 -26.19 1.62 -6.99
CA ALA A 45 -26.98 1.70 -8.22
C ALA A 45 -28.41 1.16 -8.01
N MET A 46 -28.58 0.08 -7.25
CA MET A 46 -29.89 -0.43 -6.87
C MET A 46 -30.68 0.57 -6.02
N GLN A 47 -30.06 1.19 -5.01
CA GLN A 47 -30.73 2.19 -4.16
C GLN A 47 -31.21 3.39 -4.98
N GLU A 48 -30.41 3.83 -5.96
CA GLU A 48 -30.80 4.88 -6.89
C GLU A 48 -31.99 4.48 -7.76
N SER A 49 -32.00 3.26 -8.31
CA SER A 49 -33.15 2.77 -9.09
C SER A 49 -34.45 2.73 -8.26
N ILE A 50 -34.35 2.39 -6.97
CA ILE A 50 -35.48 2.36 -6.03
C ILE A 50 -35.95 3.78 -5.71
N SER A 51 -35.04 4.74 -5.54
CA SER A 51 -35.39 6.13 -5.24
C SER A 51 -36.13 6.79 -6.41
N VAL A 52 -35.64 6.61 -7.64
CA VAL A 52 -36.31 7.07 -8.87
C VAL A 52 -37.71 6.47 -9.00
N ALA A 53 -37.84 5.16 -8.77
CA ALA A 53 -39.13 4.46 -8.85
C ALA A 53 -40.14 4.95 -7.78
N LYS A 54 -39.67 5.42 -6.62
CA LYS A 54 -40.53 5.97 -5.55
C LYS A 54 -41.08 7.36 -5.89
N THR A 55 -40.37 8.17 -6.67
CA THR A 55 -40.77 9.55 -7.02
C THR A 55 -41.87 9.61 -8.09
N LEU A 56 -41.99 8.58 -8.94
CA LEU A 56 -42.92 8.53 -10.08
C LEU A 56 -44.34 8.02 -9.71
N VAL A 57 -44.94 8.54 -8.63
CA VAL A 57 -46.26 8.10 -8.16
C VAL A 57 -47.39 8.66 -9.04
N TYR A 58 -47.84 7.93 -10.07
CA TYR A 58 -49.21 8.07 -10.59
C TYR A 58 -49.84 6.74 -11.05
N LYS A 59 -51.17 6.75 -11.02
CA LYS A 59 -52.15 5.65 -11.12
C LYS A 59 -51.96 4.71 -12.31
N CYS A 60 -52.26 3.43 -12.05
CA CYS A 60 -52.54 2.33 -12.99
C CYS A 60 -51.33 1.49 -13.47
N CYS A 61 -51.26 0.29 -12.88
CA CYS A 61 -50.31 -0.82 -12.99
C CYS A 61 -49.33 -0.88 -14.19
N PRO A 62 -48.07 -0.45 -13.98
CA PRO A 62 -46.84 -0.98 -14.59
C PRO A 62 -45.96 -1.70 -13.54
N LYS A 63 -46.48 -1.86 -12.30
CA LYS A 63 -45.77 -2.19 -11.04
C LYS A 63 -45.22 -3.61 -10.87
N CYS A 64 -45.48 -4.55 -11.78
CA CYS A 64 -45.02 -5.93 -11.60
C CYS A 64 -43.57 -6.14 -12.06
N ARG A 65 -43.20 -5.60 -13.23
CA ARG A 65 -41.88 -5.85 -13.84
C ARG A 65 -40.74 -5.21 -13.06
N LEU A 66 -40.86 -3.91 -12.75
CA LEU A 66 -39.86 -3.19 -11.96
C LEU A 66 -39.71 -3.79 -10.55
N ARG A 67 -40.81 -4.22 -9.92
CA ARG A 67 -40.76 -4.84 -8.60
C ARG A 67 -40.13 -6.23 -8.65
N SER A 68 -40.38 -7.01 -9.69
CA SER A 68 -39.71 -8.31 -9.88
C SER A 68 -38.23 -8.16 -10.19
N GLU A 69 -37.83 -7.13 -10.94
CA GLU A 69 -36.45 -6.84 -11.30
C GLU A 69 -35.62 -6.39 -10.08
N VAL A 70 -36.12 -5.41 -9.31
CA VAL A 70 -35.50 -4.99 -8.05
C VAL A 70 -35.43 -6.16 -7.06
N SER A 71 -36.46 -7.00 -7.00
CA SER A 71 -36.46 -8.18 -6.13
C SER A 71 -35.42 -9.22 -6.56
N ALA A 72 -35.25 -9.43 -7.87
CA ALA A 72 -34.24 -10.32 -8.42
C ALA A 72 -32.83 -9.78 -8.16
N GLN A 73 -32.60 -8.49 -8.36
CA GLN A 73 -31.33 -7.83 -8.11
C GLN A 73 -30.99 -7.86 -6.61
N ALA A 74 -31.96 -7.61 -5.71
CA ALA A 74 -31.77 -7.70 -4.26
C ALA A 74 -31.41 -9.13 -3.82
N LYS A 75 -32.01 -10.14 -4.45
CA LYS A 75 -31.66 -11.54 -4.21
C LYS A 75 -30.23 -11.84 -4.66
N ASN A 76 -29.83 -11.36 -5.84
CA ASN A 76 -28.46 -11.54 -6.34
C ASN A 76 -27.42 -10.91 -5.41
N ILE A 77 -27.60 -9.64 -5.03
CA ILE A 77 -26.71 -8.96 -4.08
C ILE A 77 -26.62 -9.73 -2.75
N ARG A 78 -27.76 -10.23 -2.24
CA ARG A 78 -27.79 -11.03 -1.01
C ARG A 78 -26.99 -12.33 -1.14
N ASP A 79 -27.10 -13.00 -2.28
CA ASP A 79 -26.40 -14.26 -2.54
C ASP A 79 -24.89 -14.04 -2.72
N GLN A 80 -24.48 -12.98 -3.43
CA GLN A 80 -23.07 -12.59 -3.53
C GLN A 80 -22.50 -12.18 -2.17
N PHE A 81 -23.25 -11.39 -1.38
CA PHE A 81 -22.88 -11.01 -0.03
C PHE A 81 -22.56 -12.23 0.84
N ARG A 82 -23.42 -13.25 0.80
CA ARG A 82 -23.24 -14.48 1.57
C ARG A 82 -21.96 -15.23 1.17
N LYS A 83 -21.72 -15.36 -0.14
CA LYS A 83 -20.50 -16.01 -0.66
C LYS A 83 -19.24 -15.27 -0.23
N LEU A 84 -19.23 -13.94 -0.34
CA LEU A 84 -18.06 -13.13 0.08
C LEU A 84 -17.82 -13.22 1.58
N LYS A 85 -18.89 -13.31 2.39
CA LYS A 85 -18.77 -13.50 3.84
C LYS A 85 -18.14 -14.85 4.18
N GLU A 86 -18.58 -15.94 3.55
CA GLU A 86 -18.03 -17.28 3.75
C GLU A 86 -16.55 -17.33 3.33
N VAL A 87 -16.22 -16.78 2.16
CA VAL A 87 -14.84 -16.69 1.68
C VAL A 87 -13.98 -15.85 2.63
N GLY A 88 -14.47 -14.71 3.09
CA GLY A 88 -13.78 -13.83 4.03
C GLY A 88 -13.52 -14.47 5.40
N GLU A 89 -14.47 -15.23 5.93
CA GLU A 89 -14.31 -16.00 7.18
C GLU A 89 -13.26 -17.11 7.03
N ASN A 90 -13.17 -17.72 5.84
CA ASN A 90 -12.20 -18.79 5.55
C ASN A 90 -10.75 -18.31 5.40
N PHE A 91 -10.51 -17.02 5.13
CA PHE A 91 -9.15 -16.48 5.02
C PHE A 91 -8.39 -16.45 6.36
N GLY A 92 -9.10 -16.44 7.50
CA GLY A 92 -8.49 -16.45 8.82
C GLY A 92 -7.40 -15.38 9.01
N SER A 93 -6.36 -15.70 9.78
CA SER A 93 -5.19 -14.83 10.00
C SER A 93 -4.14 -14.85 8.85
N ASN A 94 -4.34 -15.67 7.81
CA ASN A 94 -3.35 -15.94 6.76
C ASN A 94 -3.59 -15.13 5.47
N LEU A 95 -3.61 -13.80 5.61
CA LEU A 95 -3.90 -12.82 4.54
C LEU A 95 -2.73 -12.59 3.56
N VAL A 96 -1.53 -13.09 3.87
CA VAL A 96 -0.29 -12.82 3.11
C VAL A 96 0.40 -14.14 2.71
N VAL A 97 1.02 -14.17 1.53
CA VAL A 97 1.64 -15.41 0.97
C VAL A 97 3.07 -15.57 1.42
N GLU A 98 3.85 -14.49 1.39
CA GLU A 98 5.30 -14.59 1.42
C GLU A 98 5.92 -13.37 2.10
N ASN A 99 6.81 -13.63 3.05
CA ASN A 99 7.74 -12.63 3.57
C ASN A 99 8.90 -12.54 2.59
N TYR A 100 8.87 -11.58 1.66
CA TYR A 100 10.15 -11.17 1.10
C TYR A 100 10.86 -10.47 2.26
N ARG A 101 11.81 -11.16 2.90
CA ARG A 101 12.74 -10.56 3.86
C ARG A 101 13.65 -9.57 3.12
N VAL A 102 13.08 -8.58 2.44
CA VAL A 102 13.84 -7.45 1.96
C VAL A 102 13.97 -6.55 3.15
N LYS A 103 15.11 -6.63 3.82
CA LYS A 103 15.42 -5.71 4.89
C LYS A 103 15.35 -4.31 4.29
N LYS A 104 14.41 -3.52 4.80
CA LYS A 104 14.09 -2.17 4.31
C LYS A 104 15.37 -1.35 4.14
N VAL A 105 16.29 -1.46 5.10
CA VAL A 105 17.68 -1.02 5.07
C VAL A 105 18.46 -1.91 6.06
N GLU A 106 19.74 -2.20 5.81
CA GLU A 106 20.61 -2.84 6.81
C GLU A 106 21.50 -1.80 7.50
N HIS A 107 21.70 -1.93 8.82
CA HIS A 107 22.65 -1.04 9.50
C HIS A 107 24.07 -1.45 9.13
N ILE A 108 24.83 -0.50 8.59
CA ILE A 108 26.22 -0.73 8.21
C ILE A 108 27.11 -0.06 9.27
N PRO A 109 27.93 -0.82 10.03
CA PRO A 109 28.86 -0.24 10.99
C PRO A 109 29.77 0.79 10.35
N GLY A 110 29.94 1.93 11.00
CA GLY A 110 30.79 3.01 10.51
C GLY A 110 31.07 4.04 11.60
N PRO A 111 32.11 4.87 11.42
CA PRO A 111 32.44 5.90 12.39
C PRO A 111 31.35 6.99 12.45
N SER A 112 31.20 7.63 13.61
CA SER A 112 30.32 8.79 13.75
C SER A 112 30.87 9.98 12.95
N ILE A 113 29.97 10.74 12.34
CA ILE A 113 30.30 12.04 11.71
C ILE A 113 29.93 13.22 12.62
N GLU A 114 29.54 12.96 13.87
CA GLU A 114 29.21 14.02 14.82
C GLU A 114 30.40 14.97 15.02
N GLY A 115 30.13 16.27 15.08
CA GLY A 115 31.16 17.31 15.09
C GLY A 115 31.81 17.59 13.73
N GLN A 116 31.56 16.79 12.68
CA GLN A 116 32.12 17.02 11.35
C GLN A 116 31.17 17.88 10.50
N LEU A 117 31.30 19.21 10.59
CA LEU A 117 30.42 20.16 9.90
C LEU A 117 30.30 19.91 8.39
N THR A 118 31.40 19.63 7.71
CA THR A 118 31.42 19.36 6.26
C THR A 118 30.67 18.08 5.91
N ALA A 119 30.88 17.01 6.69
CA ALA A 119 30.20 15.74 6.47
C ALA A 119 28.68 15.88 6.70
N THR A 120 28.27 16.58 7.77
CA THR A 120 26.85 16.85 8.06
C THR A 120 26.19 17.68 6.96
N ARG A 121 26.87 18.72 6.44
CA ARG A 121 26.37 19.51 5.30
C ARG A 121 26.18 18.66 4.05
N ASN A 122 27.16 17.81 3.71
CA ASN A 122 27.08 16.94 2.55
C ASN A 122 25.99 15.86 2.72
N LEU A 123 25.80 15.32 3.92
CA LEU A 123 24.72 14.37 4.21
C LEU A 123 23.35 14.99 3.97
N ASN A 124 23.13 16.22 4.46
CA ASN A 124 21.88 16.95 4.22
C ASN A 124 21.64 17.22 2.74
N LYS A 125 22.71 17.48 1.97
CA LYS A 125 22.61 17.63 0.51
C LYS A 125 22.19 16.33 -0.17
N LEU A 126 22.77 15.19 0.24
CA LEU A 126 22.38 13.88 -0.29
C LEU A 126 20.92 13.54 0.03
N LEU A 127 20.46 13.79 1.27
CA LEU A 127 19.07 13.58 1.66
C LEU A 127 18.10 14.41 0.81
N ARG A 128 18.41 15.68 0.54
CA ARG A 128 17.59 16.53 -0.35
C ARG A 128 17.55 16.03 -1.78
N LEU A 129 18.66 15.52 -2.31
CA LEU A 129 18.71 14.95 -3.65
C LEU A 129 17.92 13.64 -3.74
N LEU A 130 17.85 12.86 -2.67
CA LEU A 130 17.02 11.65 -2.63
C LEU A 130 15.52 11.96 -2.60
N GLU A 131 15.11 13.15 -2.15
CA GLU A 131 13.70 13.58 -2.15
C GLU A 131 13.23 14.12 -3.51
N ASP A 132 14.13 14.27 -4.47
CA ASP A 132 13.83 14.81 -5.79
C ASP A 132 13.52 13.68 -6.77
N ASP A 133 12.26 13.56 -7.20
CA ASP A 133 11.79 12.50 -8.10
C ASP A 133 12.44 12.53 -9.49
N GLU A 134 13.07 13.65 -9.88
CA GLU A 134 13.80 13.78 -11.14
C GLU A 134 15.27 13.31 -11.03
N VAL A 135 15.75 13.00 -9.83
CA VAL A 135 17.13 12.59 -9.57
C VAL A 135 17.23 11.07 -9.43
N PHE A 136 17.74 10.42 -10.48
CA PHE A 136 17.89 8.96 -10.49
C PHE A 136 19.28 8.47 -10.05
N ILE A 137 20.33 9.29 -10.19
CA ILE A 137 21.73 8.89 -9.93
C ILE A 137 22.46 9.99 -9.16
N ILE A 138 23.11 9.62 -8.06
CA ILE A 138 23.92 10.52 -7.23
C ILE A 138 25.36 10.00 -7.16
N GLY A 139 26.31 10.80 -7.63
CA GLY A 139 27.74 10.49 -7.55
C GLY A 139 28.43 11.19 -6.37
N VAL A 140 29.11 10.42 -5.51
CA VAL A 140 30.00 10.96 -4.46
C VAL A 140 31.45 10.73 -4.86
N TRP A 141 32.19 11.80 -5.15
CA TRP A 141 33.54 11.74 -5.72
C TRP A 141 34.53 12.65 -4.96
N GLY A 142 35.83 12.43 -5.17
CA GLY A 142 36.91 13.15 -4.49
C GLY A 142 38.13 12.28 -4.18
N ALA A 143 39.17 12.88 -3.60
CA ALA A 143 40.45 12.23 -3.31
C ALA A 143 40.31 10.96 -2.42
N GLY A 144 41.34 10.10 -2.43
CA GLY A 144 41.40 8.94 -1.54
C GLY A 144 41.38 9.35 -0.06
N GLY A 145 40.73 8.54 0.79
CA GLY A 145 40.73 8.75 2.25
C GLY A 145 39.81 9.86 2.79
N VAL A 146 39.18 10.68 1.95
CA VAL A 146 38.33 11.81 2.40
C VAL A 146 36.98 11.44 3.04
N GLY A 147 36.70 10.14 3.24
CA GLY A 147 35.48 9.69 3.92
C GLY A 147 34.22 9.56 3.05
N LYS A 148 34.36 9.41 1.72
CA LYS A 148 33.20 9.21 0.80
C LYS A 148 32.32 8.02 1.20
N THR A 149 32.94 6.87 1.42
CA THR A 149 32.23 5.65 1.85
C THR A 149 31.56 5.89 3.20
N THR A 150 32.25 6.53 4.15
CA THR A 150 31.69 6.92 5.46
C THR A 150 30.43 7.77 5.32
N LEU A 151 30.43 8.74 4.41
CA LEU A 151 29.28 9.60 4.16
C LEU A 151 28.07 8.81 3.64
N VAL A 152 28.28 7.91 2.67
CA VAL A 152 27.20 7.08 2.11
C VAL A 152 26.73 6.01 3.11
N THR A 153 27.62 5.45 3.93
CA THR A 153 27.27 4.58 5.06
C THR A 153 26.38 5.31 6.07
N LYS A 154 26.71 6.56 6.39
CA LYS A 154 25.89 7.38 7.29
C LYS A 154 24.51 7.69 6.68
N LEU A 155 24.45 8.01 5.39
CA LEU A 155 23.19 8.19 4.65
C LEU A 155 22.29 6.96 4.80
N ASN A 156 22.81 5.77 4.49
CA ASN A 156 22.11 4.51 4.69
C ASN A 156 21.57 4.35 6.11
N ASN A 157 22.39 4.63 7.13
CA ASN A 157 21.96 4.49 8.52
C ASN A 157 20.95 5.56 8.98
N GLU A 158 20.89 6.74 8.34
CA GLU A 158 19.85 7.72 8.60
C GLU A 158 18.51 7.30 7.98
N LEU A 159 18.51 6.58 6.84
CA LEU A 159 17.30 5.98 6.26
C LEU A 159 16.64 4.97 7.21
N LEU A 160 17.40 4.35 8.13
CA LEU A 160 16.88 3.47 9.18
C LEU A 160 16.20 4.21 10.33
N LYS A 161 16.78 5.32 10.78
CA LYS A 161 16.34 6.01 11.99
C LYS A 161 15.05 6.78 11.78
N THR A 162 14.87 7.32 10.57
CA THR A 162 13.76 8.20 10.29
C THR A 162 12.70 7.44 9.50
N SER A 163 11.90 6.62 10.22
CA SER A 163 10.67 6.00 9.68
C SER A 163 9.72 7.02 9.04
N VAL A 164 9.87 8.30 9.39
CA VAL A 164 9.16 9.45 8.84
C VAL A 164 9.70 9.88 7.45
N LEU A 165 11.00 9.76 7.18
CA LEU A 165 11.59 10.07 5.87
C LEU A 165 11.29 8.95 4.86
N SER A 166 11.17 7.69 5.30
CA SER A 166 10.73 6.59 4.43
C SER A 166 9.31 6.77 3.88
N ARG A 167 8.50 7.69 4.43
CA ARG A 167 7.18 8.03 3.87
C ARG A 167 7.30 9.00 2.69
N LYS A 168 8.37 9.79 2.63
CA LYS A 168 8.64 10.79 1.59
C LYS A 168 9.61 10.25 0.53
N LEU A 169 10.54 9.41 0.96
CA LEU A 169 11.51 8.67 0.16
C LEU A 169 10.92 7.28 -0.11
N SER A 170 10.30 7.09 -1.26
CA SER A 170 9.52 5.90 -1.65
C SER A 170 10.37 4.66 -1.97
N PHE A 171 11.45 4.40 -1.22
CA PHE A 171 12.27 3.21 -1.42
C PHE A 171 11.65 1.99 -0.74
N GLY A 172 11.14 1.06 -1.54
CA GLY A 172 10.70 -0.26 -1.04
C GLY A 172 11.88 -1.13 -0.58
N VAL A 173 13.06 -0.93 -1.16
CA VAL A 173 14.27 -1.76 -0.96
C VAL A 173 15.53 -0.89 -1.07
N VAL A 174 16.50 -1.10 -0.19
CA VAL A 174 17.85 -0.50 -0.28
C VAL A 174 18.89 -1.61 -0.31
N ILE A 175 19.79 -1.58 -1.30
CA ILE A 175 20.83 -2.60 -1.51
C ILE A 175 22.21 -1.93 -1.42
N TRP A 176 23.09 -2.47 -0.59
CA TRP A 176 24.49 -2.06 -0.52
C TRP A 176 25.37 -3.04 -1.30
N VAL A 177 26.12 -2.54 -2.28
CA VAL A 177 27.04 -3.35 -3.11
C VAL A 177 28.44 -2.74 -3.05
N THR A 178 29.44 -3.57 -2.75
CA THR A 178 30.84 -3.20 -2.85
C THR A 178 31.40 -3.74 -4.17
N VAL A 179 31.85 -2.85 -5.05
CA VAL A 179 32.49 -3.24 -6.31
C VAL A 179 34.01 -3.22 -6.13
N PRO A 180 34.70 -4.36 -6.23
CA PRO A 180 36.17 -4.39 -6.19
C PRO A 180 36.75 -3.80 -7.48
N LYS A 181 38.01 -3.36 -7.42
CA LYS A 181 38.72 -3.01 -8.65
C LYS A 181 38.88 -4.26 -9.52
N PRO A 182 38.66 -4.15 -10.84
CA PRO A 182 39.04 -5.21 -11.76
C PRO A 182 40.57 -5.45 -11.68
N PRO A 183 41.01 -6.70 -11.93
CA PRO A 183 42.43 -7.06 -11.92
C PRO A 183 43.25 -6.29 -12.96
#